data_AF-A0A9N9KA27-F1
#
_entry.id   AF-A0A9N9KA27-F1
#
_cell.length_a   1.000
_cell.length_b   1.000
_cell.length_c   1.000
_cell.angle_alpha   90.00
_cell.angle_beta   90.00
_cell.angle_gamma   90.00
#
_symmetry.space_group_name_H-M   'P 1'
#
loop_
_entity.id
_entity.type
_entity.pdbx_description
1 polymer ?
#
loop_
_entity_poly.entity_id
_entity_poly.type
_entity_poly.pdbx_seq_one_letter_code
_entity_poly.pdbx_strand_id
1 'polypeptide(L)'
;YQQIQLNANNRNKILEWVSFENDIIDVEYLAEGGYGTVYKAKWKSGPIEYYDDDVQEWYRSGEIDIVLKSIKDSKDMTDEFFEE
;
A
#
# COMPACT_ATOMS: atom_id res chain seq x y z
N TYR A 1 0.45 14.88 -7.23
CA TYR A 1 1.25 13.66 -6.99
C TYR A 1 2.76 13.95 -6.99
N GLN A 2 3.35 14.44 -8.09
CA GLN A 2 4.80 14.74 -8.16
C GLN A 2 5.33 15.68 -7.05
N GLN A 3 4.58 16.73 -6.67
CA GLN A 3 5.04 17.70 -5.67
C GLN A 3 5.10 17.14 -4.22
N ILE A 4 4.29 16.13 -3.89
CA ILE A 4 4.26 15.54 -2.54
C ILE A 4 5.45 14.59 -2.36
N GLN A 5 5.79 13.81 -3.39
CA GLN A 5 6.98 12.96 -3.40
C GLN A 5 8.28 13.79 -3.34
N LEU A 6 8.34 14.94 -4.02
CA LEU A 6 9.54 15.80 -4.05
C LEU A 6 9.94 16.40 -2.69
N ASN A 7 9.00 16.53 -1.74
CA ASN A 7 9.25 17.13 -0.42
C ASN A 7 9.26 16.10 0.73
N ALA A 8 9.14 14.81 0.43
CA ALA A 8 9.08 13.76 1.42
C ALA A 8 10.48 13.40 1.94
N ASN A 9 10.88 14.01 3.05
CA ASN A 9 12.17 13.74 3.72
C ASN A 9 12.12 12.56 4.72
N ASN A 10 11.06 11.76 4.70
CA ASN A 10 10.83 10.64 5.60
C ASN A 10 10.03 9.57 4.85
N ARG A 11 10.38 8.28 5.02
CA ARG A 11 9.66 7.11 4.47
C ARG A 11 8.15 7.20 4.69
N ASN A 12 7.73 7.72 5.86
CA ASN A 12 6.33 7.91 6.24
C ASN A 12 5.59 9.01 5.45
N LYS A 13 6.24 9.70 4.51
CA LYS A 13 5.65 10.79 3.71
C LYS A 13 5.58 10.48 2.21
N ILE A 14 6.04 9.30 1.79
CA ILE A 14 6.03 8.90 0.38
C ILE A 14 4.78 8.05 0.13
N LEU A 15 3.91 8.52 -0.76
CA LEU A 15 2.89 7.68 -1.36
C LEU A 15 3.57 6.85 -2.45
N GLU A 16 3.67 5.55 -2.21
CA GLU A 16 4.22 4.58 -3.16
C GLU A 16 3.09 3.90 -3.94
N TRP A 17 3.26 3.78 -5.26
CA TRP A 17 2.35 3.00 -6.11
C TRP A 17 2.80 1.54 -6.13
N VAL A 18 1.86 0.62 -5.93
CA VAL A 18 2.10 -0.83 -5.89
C VAL A 18 1.24 -1.51 -6.94
N SER A 19 1.84 -2.36 -7.77
CA SER A 19 1.09 -3.11 -8.78
C SER A 19 0.38 -4.28 -8.12
N PHE A 20 -0.96 -4.27 -8.14
CA PHE A 20 -1.72 -5.41 -7.62
C PHE A 20 -1.38 -6.72 -8.36
N GLU A 21 -1.21 -6.68 -9.69
CA GLU A 21 -0.94 -7.89 -10.47
C GLU A 21 0.50 -8.41 -10.34
N ASN A 22 1.48 -7.51 -10.20
CA ASN A 22 2.90 -7.89 -10.25
C ASN A 22 3.55 -8.02 -8.87
N ASP A 23 3.10 -7.25 -7.88
CA ASP A 23 3.77 -7.12 -6.58
C ASP A 23 3.03 -7.82 -5.44
N ILE A 24 1.73 -8.06 -5.60
CA ILE A 24 0.89 -8.67 -4.56
C ILE A 24 0.68 -10.15 -4.87
N ILE A 25 0.93 -10.99 -3.87
CA ILE A 25 0.79 -12.45 -3.96
C ILE A 25 0.04 -12.99 -2.74
N ASP A 26 -0.32 -14.28 -2.77
CA ASP A 26 -0.96 -15.00 -1.65
C ASP A 26 -2.22 -14.29 -1.12
N VAL A 27 -3.06 -13.76 -2.02
CA VAL A 27 -4.27 -13.02 -1.64
C VAL A 27 -5.35 -13.98 -1.14
N GLU A 28 -5.74 -13.82 0.13
CA GLU A 28 -6.75 -14.61 0.81
C GLU A 28 -7.85 -13.69 1.39
N TYR A 29 -9.11 -14.05 1.17
CA TYR A 29 -10.25 -13.36 1.77
C TYR A 29 -10.18 -13.43 3.31
N LEU A 30 -10.38 -12.29 3.96
CA LEU A 30 -10.44 -12.22 5.42
C LEU A 30 -11.85 -11.93 5.93
N ALA A 31 -12.46 -10.85 5.47
CA ALA A 31 -13.77 -10.39 5.95
C ALA A 31 -14.40 -9.40 4.97
N GLU A 32 -15.70 -9.18 5.08
CA GLU A 32 -16.44 -8.18 4.34
C GLU A 32 -17.19 -7.28 5.32
N GLY A 33 -17.04 -5.97 5.17
CA GLY A 33 -17.69 -4.94 5.96
C GLY A 33 -18.67 -4.11 5.12
N GLY A 34 -19.21 -3.05 5.73
CA GLY A 34 -20.16 -2.16 5.07
C GLY A 34 -19.57 -1.49 3.83
N TYR A 35 -18.30 -1.07 3.93
CA TYR A 35 -17.64 -0.23 2.93
C TYR A 35 -16.58 -0.95 2.09
N GLY A 36 -16.45 -2.27 2.21
CA GLY A 36 -15.33 -2.95 1.57
C GLY A 36 -15.15 -4.41 1.91
N THR A 37 -14.15 -5.01 1.29
CA THR A 37 -13.68 -6.37 1.60
C THR A 37 -12.21 -6.30 2.01
N VAL A 38 -11.88 -7.01 3.08
CA VAL A 38 -10.52 -7.10 3.61
C VAL A 38 -9.92 -8.44 3.20
N TYR A 39 -8.65 -8.41 2.81
CA TYR A 39 -7.87 -9.56 2.41
C TYR A 39 -6.54 -9.56 3.16
N LYS A 40 -6.04 -10.75 3.46
CA LYS A 40 -4.63 -10.96 3.78
C LYS A 40 -3.89 -11.18 2.47
N ALA A 41 -2.69 -10.66 2.37
CA ALA A 41 -1.83 -10.88 1.21
C ALA A 41 -0.38 -10.70 1.60
N LYS A 42 0.52 -10.93 0.64
CA LYS A 42 1.92 -10.54 0.77
C LYS A 42 2.31 -9.55 -0.31
N TRP A 43 3.18 -8.62 0.05
CA TRP A 43 3.84 -7.74 -0.89
C TRP A 43 5.25 -8.26 -1.15
N LYS A 44 5.48 -8.82 -2.34
CA LYS A 44 6.70 -9.53 -2.74
C LYS A 44 7.99 -8.73 -2.51
N SER A 45 7.95 -7.43 -2.82
CA SER A 45 9.11 -6.55 -2.73
C SER A 45 9.12 -5.70 -1.45
N GLY A 46 7.96 -5.59 -0.77
CA GLY A 46 7.74 -4.71 0.37
C GLY A 46 7.95 -3.22 0.05
N PRO A 47 7.72 -2.30 1.02
CA PRO A 47 7.92 -0.87 0.83
C PRO A 47 9.36 -0.49 0.52
N ILE A 48 9.52 0.64 -0.17
CA ILE A 48 10.81 1.32 -0.26
C ILE A 48 11.24 1.77 1.13
N GLU A 49 12.45 1.36 1.51
CA GLU A 49 13.10 1.86 2.71
C GLU A 49 13.96 3.07 2.32
N TYR A 50 15.01 2.91 1.54
CA TYR A 50 15.89 4.04 1.20
C TYR A 50 16.49 3.91 -0.19
N TYR A 51 17.03 5.01 -0.68
CA TYR A 51 17.91 5.00 -1.84
C TYR A 51 19.34 4.75 -1.36
N ASP A 52 20.00 3.74 -1.90
CA ASP A 52 21.40 3.45 -1.64
C ASP A 52 22.25 4.14 -2.72
N ASP A 53 22.96 5.20 -2.34
CA ASP A 53 23.77 6.02 -3.25
C ASP A 53 24.99 5.26 -3.81
N ASP A 54 25.49 4.23 -3.10
CA ASP A 54 26.69 3.49 -3.51
C ASP A 54 26.39 2.53 -4.67
N VAL A 55 25.23 1.88 -4.62
CA VAL A 55 24.76 0.97 -5.69
C VAL A 55 23.78 1.64 -6.66
N GLN A 56 23.34 2.87 -6.37
CA GLN A 56 22.38 3.64 -7.15
C GLN A 56 21.01 2.98 -7.31
N GLU A 57 20.57 2.22 -6.30
CA GLU A 57 19.33 1.45 -6.32
C GLU A 57 18.45 1.73 -5.08
N TRP A 58 17.15 1.47 -5.21
CA TRP A 58 16.22 1.54 -4.09
C TRP A 58 16.26 0.25 -3.28
N TYR A 59 16.64 0.36 -2.02
CA TYR A 59 16.53 -0.74 -1.06
C TYR A 59 15.09 -0.86 -0.57
N ARG A 60 14.57 -2.09 -0.57
CA ARG A 60 13.22 -2.43 -0.15
C ARG A 60 13.25 -3.46 0.96
N SER A 61 12.21 -3.50 1.79
CA SER A 61 12.17 -4.41 2.95
C SER A 61 12.16 -5.90 2.58
N GLY A 62 11.87 -6.23 1.32
CA GLY A 62 11.63 -7.61 0.88
C GLY A 62 10.19 -8.05 1.15
N GLU A 63 9.90 -9.34 0.98
CA GLU A 63 8.55 -9.89 1.15
C GLU A 63 7.99 -9.60 2.56
N ILE A 64 6.81 -8.98 2.62
CA ILE A 64 6.11 -8.71 3.89
C ILE A 64 4.64 -9.13 3.80
N ASP A 65 4.09 -9.54 4.94
CA ASP A 65 2.64 -9.72 5.09
C ASP A 65 1.95 -8.35 5.14
N ILE A 66 0.84 -8.22 4.43
CA ILE A 66 0.03 -7.01 4.36
C ILE A 66 -1.47 -7.30 4.51
N VAL A 67 -2.22 -6.25 4.76
CA VAL A 67 -3.69 -6.25 4.70
C VAL A 67 -4.13 -5.35 3.56
N LEU A 68 -5.00 -5.87 2.70
CA LEU A 68 -5.62 -5.11 1.61
C LEU A 68 -7.09 -4.86 1.96
N LYS A 69 -7.53 -3.60 1.97
CA LYS A 69 -8.95 -3.23 2.06
C LYS A 69 -9.40 -2.71 0.69
N SER A 70 -10.28 -3.44 0.02
CA SER A 70 -11.00 -2.92 -1.15
C SER A 70 -12.08 -1.95 -0.67
N ILE A 71 -12.35 -0.91 -1.45
CA ILE A 71 -13.40 0.07 -1.16
C ILE A 71 -14.56 -0.21 -2.13
N LYS A 72 -15.75 -0.50 -1.58
CA LYS A 72 -16.98 -0.62 -2.39
C LYS A 72 -17.46 0.77 -2.79
N ASP A 73 -17.94 0.89 -4.03
CA ASP A 73 -18.51 2.09 -4.67
C ASP A 73 -18.26 3.42 -3.93
N SER A 74 -17.25 4.16 -4.38
CA SER A 74 -16.80 5.42 -3.75
C SER A 74 -17.84 6.56 -3.72
N LYS A 75 -19.02 6.35 -4.30
CA LYS A 75 -20.12 7.31 -4.29
C LYS A 75 -20.85 7.38 -2.94
N ASP A 76 -20.75 6.32 -2.13
CA ASP A 76 -21.39 6.23 -0.82
C ASP A 76 -20.39 6.37 0.35
N MET A 77 -19.17 6.86 0.07
CA MET A 77 -18.19 7.17 1.11
C MET A 77 -18.64 8.40 1.92
N THR A 78 -19.21 8.14 3.09
CA THR A 78 -19.48 9.14 4.13
C THR A 78 -18.28 9.27 5.07
N ASP A 79 -18.26 10.29 5.92
CA ASP A 79 -17.19 10.46 6.93
C ASP A 79 -17.07 9.25 7.87
N GLU A 80 -18.16 8.49 8.06
CA GLU A 80 -18.20 7.23 8.81
C GLU A 80 -17.21 6.18 8.27
N PHE A 81 -16.81 6.24 7.00
CA PHE A 81 -15.78 5.36 6.44
C PHE A 81 -14.44 5.49 7.16
N PHE A 82 -14.08 6.69 7.63
CA PHE A 82 -12.83 6.92 8.37
C PHE A 82 -12.95 6.54 9.86
N GLU A 83 -14.17 6.29 10.33
CA GLU A 83 -14.47 5.92 11.71
C GLU A 83 -14.62 4.40 11.92
N GLU A 84 -14.71 3.61 10.83
CA GLU A 84 -14.73 2.13 10.81
C GLU A 84 -13.33 1.51 10.91
#